data_AF-A0A512NN93-F1
#
_entry.id   AF-A0A512NN93-F1
#
_cell.length_a   1.000
_cell.length_b   1.000
_cell.length_c   1.000
_cell.angle_alpha   90.00
_cell.angle_beta   90.00
_cell.angle_gamma   90.00
#
_symmetry.space_group_name_H-M   'P 1'
#
loop_
_entity.id
_entity.type
_entity.pdbx_description
1 polymer ?
#
loop_
_entity_poly.entity_id
_entity_poly.type
_entity_poly.pdbx_seq_one_letter_code
_entity_poly.pdbx_strand_id
1 'polypeptide(L)'
;MAASTREVTEPLFKFAARAPFNIAPERGAELAADIFGTGKWELRPSGTEANFYAVPPDKAIYLSYAGLASLWCISYAAFNVADVASRLQRAPKAPGQMEINIGQEYALRKIPAHIAYSKALFRQDQDWPDDLPQPQPSAGLDTSEGRVNNAFYGALSWIILHEIAHVHHGDEKLLPASLLVRQEYRADDFATCWILDNAGSGLYREFRVLVIVIALTWLFLHEQTIGIGTDHPPAILRFREASALFQAGDRSVGLENAAYVLKALLDPATPAPQHDTAKDMFQWVSARLEDIFKAP
;
A
#
# COMPACT_ATOMS: atom_id res chain seq x y z
N MET A 1 -7.95 0.45 29.64
CA MET A 1 -8.53 -0.50 28.67
C MET A 1 -7.85 -0.21 27.35
N ALA A 2 -7.34 -1.23 26.67
CA ALA A 2 -6.79 -1.06 25.33
C ALA A 2 -7.91 -0.55 24.41
N ALA A 3 -7.58 0.34 23.47
CA ALA A 3 -8.55 0.86 22.52
C ALA A 3 -8.77 -0.16 21.40
N SER A 4 -10.01 -0.35 20.96
CA SER A 4 -10.33 -1.21 19.82
C SER A 4 -9.81 -0.60 18.50
N THR A 5 -9.60 -1.42 17.46
CA THR A 5 -9.27 -0.93 16.10
C THR A 5 -10.33 0.02 15.58
N ARG A 6 -11.61 -0.23 15.88
CA ARG A 6 -12.70 0.67 15.56
C ARG A 6 -12.49 2.06 16.16
N GLU A 7 -12.31 2.16 17.47
CA GLU A 7 -12.13 3.46 18.14
C GLU A 7 -10.95 4.24 17.55
N VAL A 8 -9.87 3.54 17.22
CA VAL A 8 -8.64 4.14 16.68
C VAL A 8 -8.79 4.55 15.20
N THR A 9 -9.50 3.78 14.38
CA THR A 9 -9.53 3.97 12.92
C THR A 9 -10.83 4.57 12.38
N GLU A 10 -11.90 4.66 13.18
CA GLU A 10 -13.14 5.34 12.81
C GLU A 10 -12.91 6.77 12.30
N PRO A 11 -12.02 7.61 12.88
CA PRO A 11 -11.78 8.92 12.32
C PRO A 11 -10.97 8.89 11.02
N LEU A 12 -10.18 7.85 10.75
CA LEU A 12 -9.55 7.65 9.43
C LEU A 12 -10.60 7.27 8.38
N PHE A 13 -11.53 6.38 8.74
CA PHE A 13 -12.62 5.94 7.87
C PHE A 13 -13.45 7.13 7.34
N LYS A 14 -13.72 8.13 8.18
CA LYS A 14 -14.45 9.36 7.80
C LYS A 14 -13.84 10.12 6.60
N PHE A 15 -12.54 9.95 6.34
CA PHE A 15 -11.86 10.59 5.22
C PHE A 15 -11.55 9.63 4.06
N ALA A 16 -11.78 8.32 4.23
CA ALA A 16 -11.47 7.29 3.23
C ALA A 16 -12.15 7.56 1.87
N ALA A 17 -13.41 8.04 1.89
CA ALA A 17 -14.16 8.36 0.67
C ALA A 17 -13.52 9.45 -0.19
N ARG A 18 -12.66 10.30 0.39
CA ARG A 18 -11.93 11.35 -0.34
C ARG A 18 -10.63 10.85 -0.94
N ALA A 19 -10.11 9.71 -0.49
CA ALA A 19 -8.78 9.24 -0.87
C ALA A 19 -8.65 9.04 -2.40
N PRO A 20 -9.57 8.33 -3.09
CA PRO A 20 -9.51 8.18 -4.56
C PRO A 20 -9.49 9.52 -5.33
N PHE A 21 -10.23 10.51 -4.85
CA PHE A 21 -10.26 11.85 -5.45
C PHE A 21 -8.97 12.63 -5.18
N ASN A 22 -8.40 12.47 -3.99
CA ASN A 22 -7.23 13.24 -3.56
C ASN A 22 -5.91 12.72 -4.17
N ILE A 23 -5.82 11.43 -4.51
CA ILE A 23 -4.59 10.87 -5.11
C ILE A 23 -4.42 11.32 -6.56
N ALA A 24 -5.50 11.43 -7.32
CA ALA A 24 -5.55 11.86 -8.72
C ALA A 24 -6.61 12.95 -8.93
N PRO A 25 -6.44 14.16 -8.33
CA PRO A 25 -7.44 15.22 -8.35
C PRO A 25 -7.78 15.71 -9.76
N GLU A 26 -6.83 15.63 -10.69
CA GLU A 26 -7.03 15.95 -12.10
C GLU A 26 -8.07 15.03 -12.78
N ARG A 27 -8.35 13.85 -12.21
CA ARG A 27 -9.37 12.90 -12.66
C ARG A 27 -10.61 12.88 -11.76
N GLY A 28 -10.72 13.80 -10.81
CA GLY A 28 -11.83 13.80 -9.85
C GLY A 28 -13.21 14.00 -10.51
N ALA A 29 -13.29 14.82 -11.55
CA ALA A 29 -14.52 15.04 -12.31
C ALA A 29 -14.94 13.78 -13.09
N GLU A 30 -13.98 13.10 -13.73
CA GLU A 30 -14.16 11.82 -14.40
C GLU A 30 -14.65 10.75 -13.41
N LEU A 31 -14.02 10.66 -12.23
CA LEU A 31 -14.43 9.71 -11.20
C LEU A 31 -15.88 9.97 -10.75
N ALA A 32 -16.26 11.23 -10.53
CA ALA A 32 -17.60 11.60 -10.10
C ALA A 32 -18.66 11.35 -11.19
N ALA A 33 -18.37 11.73 -12.44
CA ALA A 33 -19.35 11.72 -13.52
C ALA A 33 -19.45 10.37 -14.22
N ASP A 34 -18.31 9.73 -14.52
CA ASP A 34 -18.27 8.58 -15.42
C ASP A 34 -18.23 7.25 -14.66
N ILE A 35 -17.63 7.24 -13.46
CA ILE A 35 -17.52 6.04 -12.63
C ILE A 35 -18.68 5.97 -11.62
N PHE A 36 -18.84 7.00 -10.79
CA PHE A 36 -19.94 7.04 -9.83
C PHE A 36 -21.28 7.35 -10.51
N GLY A 37 -21.27 8.25 -11.48
CA GLY A 37 -22.45 8.66 -12.25
C GLY A 37 -23.58 9.14 -11.34
N THR A 38 -24.80 8.72 -11.64
CA THR A 38 -25.99 9.01 -10.81
C THR A 38 -26.24 7.98 -9.71
N GLY A 39 -25.40 6.93 -9.63
CA GLY A 39 -25.54 5.89 -8.62
C GLY A 39 -25.09 6.37 -7.25
N LYS A 40 -25.78 5.94 -6.18
CA LYS A 40 -25.27 6.11 -4.82
C LYS A 40 -24.32 4.96 -4.52
N TRP A 41 -23.04 5.30 -4.41
CA TRP A 41 -22.01 4.38 -3.94
C TRP A 41 -21.73 4.65 -2.48
N GLU A 42 -21.49 3.59 -1.72
CA GLU A 42 -21.30 3.69 -0.28
C GLU A 42 -20.01 3.01 0.15
N LEU A 43 -19.19 3.75 0.91
CA LEU A 43 -18.19 3.12 1.75
C LEU A 43 -18.85 2.74 3.06
N ARG A 44 -18.74 1.46 3.44
CA ARG A 44 -19.32 0.91 4.67
C ARG A 44 -18.21 0.33 5.55
N PRO A 45 -18.28 0.52 6.88
CA PRO A 45 -17.35 -0.16 7.77
C PRO A 45 -17.68 -1.65 7.88
N SER A 46 -16.66 -2.47 8.15
CA SER A 46 -16.80 -3.89 8.52
C SER A 46 -16.09 -4.17 9.85
N GLY A 47 -16.63 -5.11 10.63
CA GLY A 47 -16.05 -5.60 11.89
C GLY A 47 -15.31 -6.94 11.74
N THR A 48 -14.82 -7.24 10.53
CA THR A 48 -14.09 -8.46 10.19
C THR A 48 -12.59 -8.28 10.36
N GLU A 49 -11.82 -9.34 10.12
CA GLU A 49 -10.37 -9.30 9.92
C GLU A 49 -9.96 -8.28 8.84
N ALA A 50 -8.66 -8.00 8.73
CA ALA A 50 -8.11 -7.00 7.84
C ALA A 50 -8.39 -7.35 6.37
N ASN A 51 -9.40 -6.69 5.81
CA ASN A 51 -9.91 -6.96 4.48
C ASN A 51 -10.62 -5.72 3.90
N PHE A 52 -10.56 -5.61 2.58
CA PHE A 52 -11.26 -4.61 1.79
C PHE A 52 -11.97 -5.36 0.67
N TYR A 53 -13.26 -5.10 0.45
CA TYR A 53 -14.00 -5.81 -0.59
C TYR A 53 -15.20 -5.04 -1.10
N ALA A 54 -15.46 -5.19 -2.40
CA ALA A 54 -16.66 -4.71 -3.05
C ALA A 54 -17.82 -5.71 -2.95
N VAL A 55 -19.04 -5.16 -2.94
CA VAL A 55 -20.28 -5.87 -3.23
C VAL A 55 -20.95 -5.14 -4.41
N PRO A 56 -20.63 -5.53 -5.66
CA PRO A 56 -21.12 -4.83 -6.85
C PRO A 56 -22.64 -4.69 -6.95
N PRO A 57 -23.47 -5.70 -6.59
CA PRO A 57 -24.93 -5.54 -6.58
C PRO A 57 -25.43 -4.42 -5.66
N ASP A 58 -24.73 -4.19 -4.55
CA ASP A 58 -25.09 -3.18 -3.55
C ASP A 58 -24.45 -1.81 -3.84
N LYS A 59 -23.55 -1.74 -4.84
CA LYS A 59 -22.67 -0.58 -5.08
C LYS A 59 -21.96 -0.11 -3.81
N ALA A 60 -21.55 -1.08 -2.99
CA ALA A 60 -20.93 -0.83 -1.70
C ALA A 60 -19.52 -1.39 -1.66
N ILE A 61 -18.62 -0.68 -0.99
CA ILE A 61 -17.27 -1.12 -0.69
C ILE A 61 -17.12 -1.15 0.83
N TYR A 62 -16.66 -2.28 1.34
CA TYR A 62 -16.51 -2.53 2.76
C TYR A 62 -15.05 -2.39 3.16
N LEU A 63 -14.80 -1.58 4.20
CA LEU A 63 -13.47 -1.34 4.75
C LEU A 63 -13.51 -1.84 6.19
N SER A 64 -12.77 -2.90 6.51
CA SER A 64 -12.71 -3.34 7.90
C SER A 64 -11.83 -2.41 8.74
N TYR A 65 -12.20 -2.20 10.01
CA TYR A 65 -11.38 -1.41 10.93
C TYR A 65 -9.99 -2.05 11.12
N ALA A 66 -9.93 -3.39 11.19
CA ALA A 66 -8.69 -4.15 11.14
C ALA A 66 -7.88 -3.87 9.87
N GLY A 67 -8.55 -3.73 8.71
CA GLY A 67 -7.92 -3.42 7.43
C GLY A 67 -7.27 -2.04 7.43
N LEU A 68 -8.00 -1.04 7.91
CA LEU A 68 -7.48 0.33 8.07
C LEU A 68 -6.29 0.37 9.05
N ALA A 69 -6.40 -0.32 10.19
CA ALA A 69 -5.33 -0.40 11.18
C ALA A 69 -4.08 -1.07 10.60
N SER A 70 -4.28 -2.22 9.94
CA SER A 70 -3.21 -2.98 9.28
C SER A 70 -2.49 -2.14 8.22
N LEU A 71 -3.25 -1.51 7.31
CA LEU A 71 -2.68 -0.67 6.27
C LEU A 71 -1.96 0.57 6.84
N TRP A 72 -2.49 1.17 7.91
CA TRP A 72 -1.82 2.29 8.58
C TRP A 72 -0.49 1.86 9.19
N CYS A 73 -0.42 0.70 9.85
CA CYS A 73 0.84 0.16 10.38
C CYS A 73 1.88 -0.08 9.28
N ILE A 74 1.47 -0.60 8.11
CA ILE A 74 2.38 -0.76 6.96
C ILE A 74 2.80 0.59 6.39
N SER A 75 1.91 1.57 6.36
CA SER A 75 2.23 2.93 5.91
C SER A 75 3.20 3.64 6.87
N TYR A 76 3.04 3.43 8.18
CA TYR A 76 3.98 3.87 9.21
C TYR A 76 5.35 3.25 8.98
N ALA A 77 5.40 1.93 8.80
CA ALA A 77 6.64 1.21 8.52
C ALA A 77 7.34 1.76 7.26
N ALA A 78 6.59 1.86 6.17
CA ALA A 78 7.10 2.30 4.88
C ALA A 78 7.61 3.75 4.91
N PHE A 79 6.86 4.68 5.49
CA PHE A 79 7.28 6.08 5.60
C PHE A 79 8.59 6.21 6.38
N ASN A 80 8.69 5.54 7.54
CA ASN A 80 9.87 5.64 8.39
C ASN A 80 11.11 4.98 7.77
N VAL A 81 10.94 3.83 7.09
CA VAL A 81 12.02 3.19 6.33
C VAL A 81 12.48 4.11 5.20
N ALA A 82 11.55 4.62 4.40
CA ALA A 82 11.85 5.51 3.30
C ALA A 82 12.59 6.75 3.79
N ASP A 83 12.10 7.45 4.81
CA ASP A 83 12.72 8.65 5.38
C ASP A 83 14.15 8.40 5.88
N VAL A 84 14.33 7.37 6.71
CA VAL A 84 15.63 7.04 7.31
C VAL A 84 16.64 6.66 6.23
N ALA A 85 16.28 5.72 5.34
CA ALA A 85 17.17 5.26 4.28
C ALA A 85 17.55 6.40 3.34
N SER A 86 16.57 7.21 2.93
CA SER A 86 16.79 8.43 2.14
C SER A 86 17.77 9.41 2.81
N ARG A 87 17.61 9.68 4.11
CA ARG A 87 18.50 10.60 4.84
C ARG A 87 19.92 10.04 4.94
N LEU A 88 20.07 8.76 5.24
CA LEU A 88 21.37 8.10 5.34
C LEU A 88 22.08 8.01 3.99
N GLN A 89 21.35 7.77 2.90
CA GLN A 89 21.90 7.76 1.53
C GLN A 89 22.48 9.12 1.13
N ARG A 90 21.88 10.22 1.60
CA ARG A 90 22.32 11.58 1.31
C ARG A 90 23.35 12.13 2.30
N ALA A 91 23.60 11.43 3.41
CA ALA A 91 24.59 11.84 4.40
C ALA A 91 26.02 11.60 3.89
N PRO A 92 27.02 12.38 4.35
CA PRO A 92 28.42 12.09 4.06
C PRO A 92 28.79 10.68 4.51
N LYS A 93 29.30 9.87 3.58
CA LYS A 93 29.73 8.49 3.86
C LYS A 93 31.04 8.52 4.65
N ALA A 94 31.13 7.70 5.70
CA ALA A 94 32.41 7.47 6.36
C ALA A 94 33.38 6.75 5.41
N PRO A 95 34.71 6.93 5.54
CA PRO A 95 35.68 6.17 4.76
C PRO A 95 35.44 4.66 4.89
N GLY A 96 35.22 3.97 3.76
CA GLY A 96 34.95 2.54 3.72
C GLY A 96 33.50 2.13 4.01
N GLN A 97 32.56 3.07 4.18
CA GLN A 97 31.15 2.75 4.33
C GLN A 97 30.55 2.30 2.98
N MET A 98 30.25 1.01 2.88
CA MET A 98 29.68 0.38 1.69
C MET A 98 28.16 0.15 1.78
N GLU A 99 27.58 0.23 2.99
CA GLU A 99 26.17 -0.07 3.24
C GLU A 99 25.46 1.00 4.07
N ILE A 100 24.13 1.00 3.96
CA ILE A 100 23.23 1.74 4.85
C ILE A 100 22.58 0.72 5.77
N ASN A 101 22.88 0.81 7.07
CA ASN A 101 22.24 0.00 8.08
C ASN A 101 21.17 0.82 8.79
N ILE A 102 19.90 0.47 8.57
CA ILE A 102 18.76 1.11 9.23
C ILE A 102 18.30 0.37 10.50
N GLY A 103 18.97 -0.71 10.90
CA GLY A 103 18.50 -1.63 11.95
C GLY A 103 18.24 -0.97 13.30
N GLN A 104 19.07 -0.01 13.70
CA GLN A 104 18.87 0.75 14.94
C GLN A 104 17.58 1.58 14.88
N GLU A 105 17.39 2.38 13.82
CA GLU A 105 16.17 3.18 13.62
C GLU A 105 14.93 2.29 13.45
N TYR A 106 15.09 1.15 12.78
CA TYR A 106 14.05 0.14 12.59
C TYR A 106 13.53 -0.40 13.92
N ALA A 107 14.43 -0.66 14.87
CA ALA A 107 14.08 -1.08 16.23
C ALA A 107 13.52 0.08 17.08
N LEU A 108 14.16 1.25 17.05
CA LEU A 108 13.73 2.42 17.84
C LEU A 108 12.31 2.87 17.49
N ARG A 109 11.94 2.80 16.20
CA ARG A 109 10.60 3.14 15.71
C ARG A 109 9.61 1.99 15.81
N LYS A 110 10.00 0.87 16.42
CA LYS A 110 9.18 -0.34 16.58
C LYS A 110 8.57 -0.83 15.26
N ILE A 111 9.30 -0.72 14.15
CA ILE A 111 8.82 -1.14 12.83
C ILE A 111 8.44 -2.64 12.81
N PRO A 112 9.23 -3.56 13.42
CA PRO A 112 8.82 -4.97 13.52
C PRO A 112 7.48 -5.18 14.23
N ALA A 113 7.19 -4.39 15.27
CA ALA A 113 5.97 -4.53 16.04
C ALA A 113 4.73 -4.04 15.27
N HIS A 114 4.86 -2.97 14.48
CA HIS A 114 3.80 -2.52 13.56
C HIS A 114 3.50 -3.59 12.49
N ILE A 115 4.54 -4.19 11.90
CA ILE A 115 4.37 -5.27 10.91
C ILE A 115 3.73 -6.50 11.55
N ALA A 116 4.18 -6.89 12.75
CA ALA A 116 3.61 -8.03 13.46
C ALA A 116 2.13 -7.82 13.81
N TYR A 117 1.77 -6.61 14.27
CA TYR A 117 0.38 -6.26 14.56
C TYR A 117 -0.48 -6.27 13.29
N SER A 118 0.00 -5.67 12.20
CA SER A 118 -0.65 -5.72 10.88
C SER A 118 -0.90 -7.16 10.42
N LYS A 119 0.09 -8.06 10.58
CA LYS A 119 -0.06 -9.48 10.23
C LYS A 119 -1.09 -10.20 11.09
N ALA A 120 -1.12 -9.92 12.40
CA ALA A 120 -2.11 -10.51 13.29
C ALA A 120 -3.54 -10.12 12.88
N LEU A 121 -3.73 -8.87 12.44
CA LEU A 121 -5.02 -8.35 11.98
C LEU A 121 -5.55 -9.05 10.71
N PHE A 122 -4.69 -9.65 9.87
CA PHE A 122 -5.15 -10.45 8.71
C PHE A 122 -5.93 -11.69 9.12
N ARG A 123 -5.70 -12.23 10.31
CA ARG A 123 -6.36 -13.45 10.79
C ARG A 123 -7.62 -13.16 11.59
N GLN A 124 -7.58 -12.09 12.39
CA GLN A 124 -8.68 -11.68 13.24
C GLN A 124 -8.49 -10.23 13.69
N ASP A 125 -9.59 -9.52 13.90
CA ASP A 125 -9.55 -8.22 14.56
C ASP A 125 -9.12 -8.37 16.03
N GLN A 126 -8.39 -7.38 16.55
CA GLN A 126 -7.88 -7.37 17.92
C GLN A 126 -7.57 -5.95 18.38
N ASP A 127 -7.65 -5.70 19.69
CA ASP A 127 -7.38 -4.39 20.28
C ASP A 127 -6.01 -3.81 19.87
N TRP A 128 -5.94 -2.49 19.85
CA TRP A 128 -4.72 -1.74 19.57
C TRP A 128 -3.68 -1.95 20.68
N PRO A 129 -2.42 -2.29 20.36
CA PRO A 129 -1.40 -2.51 21.37
C PRO A 129 -1.07 -1.21 22.09
N ASP A 130 -1.06 -1.23 23.43
CA ASP A 130 -0.80 -0.05 24.28
C ASP A 130 0.56 0.60 24.02
N ASP A 131 1.52 -0.16 23.46
CA ASP A 131 2.89 0.27 23.25
C ASP A 131 3.17 0.75 21.82
N LEU A 132 2.17 0.74 20.93
CA LEU A 132 2.25 1.27 19.56
C LEU A 132 1.55 2.63 19.44
N PRO A 133 2.15 3.62 18.75
CA PRO A 133 1.51 4.90 18.52
C PRO A 133 0.23 4.73 17.70
N GLN A 134 -0.86 5.33 18.15
CA GLN A 134 -2.12 5.37 17.39
C GLN A 134 -2.04 6.43 16.28
N PRO A 135 -2.76 6.25 15.16
CA PRO A 135 -2.96 7.30 14.16
C PRO A 135 -3.49 8.58 14.81
N GLN A 136 -3.00 9.72 14.32
CA GLN A 136 -3.50 11.05 14.65
C GLN A 136 -4.14 11.67 13.41
N PRO A 137 -5.45 11.46 13.15
CA PRO A 137 -6.06 11.78 11.85
C PRO A 137 -6.03 13.27 11.47
N SER A 138 -5.87 14.16 12.45
CA SER A 138 -5.77 15.61 12.27
C SER A 138 -4.33 16.14 12.26
N ALA A 139 -3.32 15.28 12.23
CA ALA A 139 -1.92 15.71 12.18
C ALA A 139 -1.62 16.48 10.88
N GLY A 140 -0.93 17.62 11.00
CA GLY A 140 -0.55 18.46 9.86
C GLY A 140 0.49 17.78 8.96
N LEU A 141 0.45 18.02 7.64
CA LEU A 141 1.34 17.40 6.65
C LEU A 141 2.84 17.74 6.84
N ASP A 142 3.13 18.77 7.63
CA ASP A 142 4.48 19.16 8.05
C ASP A 142 5.04 18.27 9.18
N THR A 143 4.20 17.48 9.84
CA THR A 143 4.60 16.53 10.90
C THR A 143 4.90 15.12 10.36
N SER A 144 5.63 14.32 11.14
CA SER A 144 5.88 12.91 10.82
C SER A 144 4.56 12.13 10.70
N GLU A 145 3.67 12.25 11.68
CA GLU A 145 2.35 11.62 11.69
C GLU A 145 1.49 12.03 10.50
N GLY A 146 1.48 13.32 10.13
CA GLY A 146 0.73 13.78 8.96
C GLY A 146 1.26 13.17 7.66
N ARG A 147 2.57 12.95 7.54
CA ARG A 147 3.17 12.27 6.38
C ARG A 147 2.88 10.77 6.36
N VAL A 148 2.85 10.11 7.52
CA VAL A 148 2.37 8.71 7.64
C VAL A 148 0.92 8.61 7.18
N ASN A 149 0.05 9.51 7.64
CA ASN A 149 -1.35 9.55 7.21
C ASN A 149 -1.47 9.81 5.70
N ASN A 150 -0.63 10.68 5.14
CA ASN A 150 -0.62 10.93 3.71
C ASN A 150 -0.24 9.67 2.91
N ALA A 151 0.80 8.93 3.34
CA ALA A 151 1.17 7.66 2.74
C ALA A 151 0.03 6.61 2.87
N PHE A 152 -0.60 6.55 4.04
CA PHE A 152 -1.76 5.70 4.30
C PHE A 152 -2.93 6.00 3.35
N TYR A 153 -3.36 7.26 3.25
CA TYR A 153 -4.47 7.59 2.35
C TYR A 153 -4.10 7.38 0.88
N GLY A 154 -2.84 7.61 0.49
CA GLY A 154 -2.38 7.28 -0.85
C GLY A 154 -2.49 5.78 -1.16
N ALA A 155 -2.05 4.92 -0.24
CA ALA A 155 -2.12 3.46 -0.40
C ALA A 155 -3.58 2.98 -0.38
N LEU A 156 -4.39 3.52 0.53
CA LEU A 156 -5.82 3.26 0.60
C LEU A 156 -6.55 3.69 -0.67
N SER A 157 -6.07 4.74 -1.35
CA SER A 157 -6.67 5.18 -2.61
C SER A 157 -6.54 4.12 -3.70
N TRP A 158 -5.38 3.46 -3.83
CA TRP A 158 -5.19 2.39 -4.79
C TRP A 158 -6.12 1.20 -4.47
N ILE A 159 -6.22 0.81 -3.19
CA ILE A 159 -7.13 -0.26 -2.75
C ILE A 159 -8.59 0.09 -3.04
N ILE A 160 -9.05 1.30 -2.69
CA ILE A 160 -10.43 1.70 -2.96
C ILE A 160 -10.68 1.80 -4.47
N LEU A 161 -9.73 2.29 -5.27
CA LEU A 161 -9.86 2.32 -6.74
C LEU A 161 -9.97 0.92 -7.34
N HIS A 162 -9.24 -0.06 -6.79
CA HIS A 162 -9.38 -1.47 -7.15
C HIS A 162 -10.81 -1.97 -6.85
N GLU A 163 -11.31 -1.73 -5.64
CA GLU A 163 -12.70 -2.10 -5.29
C GLU A 163 -13.73 -1.35 -6.13
N ILE A 164 -13.44 -0.10 -6.49
CA ILE A 164 -14.28 0.69 -7.40
C ILE A 164 -14.37 0.02 -8.76
N ALA A 165 -13.26 -0.52 -9.27
CA ALA A 165 -13.23 -1.21 -10.55
C ALA A 165 -14.18 -2.41 -10.56
N HIS A 166 -14.21 -3.21 -9.50
CA HIS A 166 -15.15 -4.34 -9.37
C HIS A 166 -16.61 -3.90 -9.42
N VAL A 167 -16.96 -2.83 -8.70
CA VAL A 167 -18.33 -2.28 -8.74
C VAL A 167 -18.65 -1.69 -10.11
N HIS A 168 -17.72 -0.93 -10.71
CA HIS A 168 -17.90 -0.27 -12.00
C HIS A 168 -18.09 -1.27 -13.14
N HIS A 169 -17.33 -2.36 -13.13
CA HIS A 169 -17.42 -3.41 -14.14
C HIS A 169 -18.51 -4.45 -13.88
N GLY A 170 -19.17 -4.40 -12.71
CA GLY A 170 -20.22 -5.35 -12.35
C GLY A 170 -19.70 -6.76 -12.12
N ASP A 171 -18.56 -6.88 -11.44
CA ASP A 171 -17.84 -8.13 -11.29
C ASP A 171 -18.59 -9.15 -10.42
N GLU A 172 -18.54 -10.42 -10.84
CA GLU A 172 -19.27 -11.51 -10.22
C GLU A 172 -18.33 -12.44 -9.43
N LYS A 173 -18.70 -12.76 -8.18
CA LYS A 173 -17.90 -13.62 -7.28
C LYS A 173 -18.12 -15.13 -7.48
N LEU A 174 -19.17 -15.52 -8.21
CA LEU A 174 -19.53 -16.93 -8.43
C LEU A 174 -19.13 -17.40 -9.83
N LEU A 175 -17.85 -17.21 -10.16
CA LEU A 175 -17.28 -17.59 -11.45
C LEU A 175 -16.17 -18.65 -11.29
N PRO A 176 -15.80 -19.36 -12.38
CA PRO A 176 -14.57 -20.15 -12.41
C PRO A 176 -13.35 -19.31 -12.02
N ALA A 177 -12.40 -19.93 -11.31
CA ALA A 177 -11.17 -19.28 -10.80
C ALA A 177 -10.41 -18.45 -11.86
N SER A 178 -10.31 -18.93 -13.10
CA SER A 178 -9.64 -18.21 -14.18
C SER A 178 -10.32 -16.89 -14.57
N LEU A 179 -11.63 -16.77 -14.38
CA LEU A 179 -12.35 -15.52 -14.61
C LEU A 179 -12.24 -14.58 -13.41
N LEU A 180 -12.24 -15.10 -12.18
CA LEU A 180 -11.97 -14.31 -10.97
C LEU A 180 -10.58 -13.67 -11.04
N VAL A 181 -9.56 -14.45 -11.41
CA VAL A 181 -8.20 -13.95 -11.62
C VAL A 181 -8.14 -12.82 -12.68
N ARG A 182 -8.94 -12.92 -13.75
CA ARG A 182 -9.01 -11.85 -14.77
C ARG A 182 -9.67 -10.58 -14.25
N GLN A 183 -10.68 -10.70 -13.39
CA GLN A 183 -11.32 -9.54 -12.76
C GLN A 183 -10.30 -8.79 -11.89
N GLU A 184 -9.51 -9.52 -11.10
CA GLU A 184 -8.45 -8.95 -10.24
C GLU A 184 -7.39 -8.19 -11.04
N TYR A 185 -6.88 -8.77 -12.13
CA TYR A 185 -5.91 -8.08 -12.99
C TYR A 185 -6.47 -6.80 -13.59
N ARG A 186 -7.74 -6.82 -14.03
CA ARG A 186 -8.39 -5.63 -14.57
C ARG A 186 -8.61 -4.57 -13.49
N ALA A 187 -8.94 -4.97 -12.26
CA ALA A 187 -9.11 -4.05 -11.15
C ALA A 187 -7.77 -3.40 -10.72
N ASP A 188 -6.68 -4.18 -10.70
CA ASP A 188 -5.33 -3.68 -10.45
C ASP A 188 -4.86 -2.70 -11.53
N ASP A 189 -5.07 -3.05 -12.81
CA ASP A 189 -4.77 -2.20 -13.96
C ASP A 189 -5.57 -0.90 -13.88
N PHE A 190 -6.88 -0.99 -13.65
CA PHE A 190 -7.74 0.18 -13.45
C PHE A 190 -7.19 1.09 -12.36
N ALA A 191 -6.90 0.57 -11.16
CA ALA A 191 -6.41 1.38 -10.05
C ALA A 191 -5.05 2.03 -10.33
N THR A 192 -4.14 1.28 -10.97
CA THR A 192 -2.78 1.74 -11.29
C THR A 192 -2.80 2.82 -12.37
N CYS A 193 -3.49 2.57 -13.48
CA CYS A 193 -3.70 3.53 -14.56
C CYS A 193 -4.47 4.76 -14.07
N TRP A 194 -5.46 4.57 -13.18
CA TRP A 194 -6.20 5.69 -12.57
C TRP A 194 -5.27 6.69 -11.92
N ILE A 195 -4.32 6.17 -11.12
CA ILE A 195 -3.37 6.98 -10.38
C ILE A 195 -2.27 7.55 -11.29
N LEU A 196 -1.79 6.82 -12.30
CA LEU A 196 -0.53 7.16 -12.98
C LEU A 196 -0.66 7.84 -14.35
N ASP A 197 -1.71 7.60 -15.13
CA ASP A 197 -1.75 8.03 -16.55
C ASP A 197 -1.64 9.55 -16.72
N ASN A 198 -2.31 10.30 -15.85
CA ASN A 198 -2.36 11.77 -15.89
C ASN A 198 -1.49 12.44 -14.80
N ALA A 199 -0.63 11.67 -14.13
CA ALA A 199 0.21 12.17 -13.04
C ALA A 199 1.31 13.16 -13.51
N GLY A 200 1.55 13.26 -14.81
CA GLY A 200 2.61 14.09 -15.37
C GLY A 200 3.99 13.61 -14.92
N SER A 201 4.79 14.50 -14.33
CA SER A 201 6.14 14.20 -13.85
C SER A 201 6.42 14.94 -12.53
N GLY A 202 7.51 14.57 -11.85
CA GLY A 202 7.94 15.21 -10.60
C GLY A 202 7.35 14.59 -9.34
N LEU A 203 7.49 15.28 -8.20
CA LEU A 203 7.28 14.70 -6.87
C LEU A 203 5.89 14.09 -6.64
N TYR A 204 4.84 14.61 -7.27
CA TYR A 204 3.50 14.03 -7.17
C TYR A 204 3.44 12.64 -7.81
N ARG A 205 4.03 12.46 -9.00
CA ARG A 205 4.14 11.14 -9.64
C ARG A 205 5.00 10.20 -8.80
N GLU A 206 6.14 10.69 -8.29
CA GLU A 206 7.04 9.88 -7.44
C GLU A 206 6.32 9.38 -6.17
N PHE A 207 5.52 10.24 -5.54
CA PHE A 207 4.71 9.87 -4.38
C PHE A 207 3.64 8.83 -4.75
N ARG A 208 2.97 8.99 -5.89
CA ARG A 208 1.97 8.04 -6.39
C ARG A 208 2.56 6.64 -6.61
N VAL A 209 3.75 6.55 -7.20
CA VAL A 209 4.49 5.28 -7.34
C VAL A 209 4.74 4.65 -5.97
N LEU A 210 5.25 5.43 -5.01
CA LEU A 210 5.53 4.92 -3.66
C LEU A 210 4.27 4.36 -2.98
N VAL A 211 3.15 5.06 -3.02
CA VAL A 211 1.95 4.62 -2.29
C VAL A 211 1.27 3.40 -2.93
N ILE A 212 1.39 3.22 -4.25
CA ILE A 212 0.99 1.96 -4.91
C ILE A 212 1.85 0.81 -4.37
N VAL A 213 3.17 1.01 -4.25
CA VAL A 213 4.07 -0.01 -3.68
C VAL A 213 3.74 -0.31 -2.21
N ILE A 214 3.31 0.68 -1.42
CA ILE A 214 2.87 0.45 -0.04
C ILE A 214 1.61 -0.45 -0.02
N ALA A 215 0.64 -0.20 -0.89
CA ALA A 215 -0.55 -1.03 -1.03
C ALA A 215 -0.20 -2.47 -1.45
N LEU A 216 0.69 -2.64 -2.44
CA LEU A 216 1.16 -3.95 -2.88
C LEU A 216 1.98 -4.66 -1.79
N THR A 217 2.76 -3.93 -0.98
CA THR A 217 3.48 -4.48 0.17
C THR A 217 2.50 -5.06 1.20
N TRP A 218 1.35 -4.40 1.41
CA TRP A 218 0.28 -4.93 2.26
C TRP A 218 -0.27 -6.26 1.73
N LEU A 219 -0.48 -6.39 0.41
CA LEU A 219 -0.88 -7.65 -0.23
C LEU A 219 0.16 -8.76 -0.08
N PHE A 220 1.45 -8.45 -0.28
CA PHE A 220 2.53 -9.41 -0.03
C PHE A 220 2.51 -9.92 1.42
N LEU A 221 2.37 -9.02 2.39
CA LEU A 221 2.32 -9.41 3.80
C LEU A 221 1.06 -10.21 4.15
N HIS A 222 -0.07 -9.91 3.52
CA HIS A 222 -1.29 -10.71 3.63
C HIS A 222 -1.04 -12.14 3.11
N GLU A 223 -0.51 -12.28 1.90
CA GLU A 223 -0.18 -13.59 1.31
C GLU A 223 0.82 -14.39 2.14
N GLN A 224 1.88 -13.76 2.66
CA GLN A 224 2.81 -14.44 3.59
C GLN A 224 2.14 -14.97 4.85
N THR A 225 1.01 -14.38 5.25
CA THR A 225 0.36 -14.64 6.53
C THR A 225 -0.79 -15.63 6.40
N ILE A 226 -1.60 -15.48 5.36
CA ILE A 226 -2.83 -16.26 5.10
C ILE A 226 -2.58 -17.37 4.07
N GLY A 227 -1.63 -17.17 3.16
CA GLY A 227 -1.39 -18.03 1.99
C GLY A 227 -2.01 -17.46 0.72
N ILE A 228 -1.76 -18.16 -0.39
CA ILE A 228 -2.29 -17.84 -1.72
C ILE A 228 -3.71 -18.40 -1.83
N GLY A 229 -4.68 -17.54 -2.16
CA GLY A 229 -6.05 -17.93 -2.47
C GLY A 229 -6.19 -18.60 -3.83
N THR A 230 -7.38 -19.15 -4.14
CA THR A 230 -7.64 -19.78 -5.45
C THR A 230 -8.34 -18.87 -6.45
N ASP A 231 -8.85 -17.74 -5.96
CA ASP A 231 -9.67 -16.74 -6.63
C ASP A 231 -8.92 -15.44 -6.92
N HIS A 232 -7.79 -15.21 -6.26
CA HIS A 232 -6.91 -14.06 -6.48
C HIS A 232 -5.56 -14.50 -7.08
N PRO A 233 -4.97 -13.71 -8.01
CA PRO A 233 -3.61 -13.97 -8.48
C PRO A 233 -2.60 -13.75 -7.34
N PRO A 234 -1.48 -14.51 -7.32
CA PRO A 234 -0.38 -14.26 -6.39
C PRO A 234 0.08 -12.80 -6.40
N ALA A 235 0.40 -12.27 -5.22
CA ALA A 235 0.80 -10.88 -5.00
C ALA A 235 1.98 -10.47 -5.89
N ILE A 236 2.91 -11.39 -6.17
CA ILE A 236 4.03 -11.13 -7.08
C ILE A 236 3.60 -10.81 -8.51
N LEU A 237 2.56 -11.48 -9.01
CA LEU A 237 2.08 -11.27 -10.37
C LEU A 237 1.35 -9.93 -10.45
N ARG A 238 0.52 -9.62 -9.44
CA ARG A 238 -0.12 -8.30 -9.28
C ARG A 238 0.92 -7.17 -9.24
N PHE A 239 1.98 -7.37 -8.47
CA PHE A 239 3.10 -6.42 -8.39
C PHE A 239 3.82 -6.24 -9.72
N ARG A 240 4.08 -7.33 -10.46
CA ARG A 240 4.72 -7.28 -11.77
C ARG A 240 3.93 -6.43 -12.76
N GLU A 241 2.63 -6.67 -12.87
CA GLU A 241 1.76 -5.93 -13.78
C GLU A 241 1.68 -4.43 -13.39
N ALA A 242 1.44 -4.14 -12.10
CA ALA A 242 1.37 -2.76 -11.63
C ALA A 242 2.70 -2.00 -11.80
N SER A 243 3.83 -2.63 -11.48
CA SER A 243 5.15 -1.99 -11.56
C SER A 243 5.61 -1.74 -13.00
N ALA A 244 5.14 -2.52 -13.97
CA ALA A 244 5.39 -2.27 -15.39
C ALA A 244 4.81 -0.91 -15.85
N LEU A 245 3.74 -0.44 -15.20
CA LEU A 245 3.07 0.83 -15.50
C LEU A 245 3.75 2.05 -14.86
N PHE A 246 4.73 1.86 -13.97
CA PHE A 246 5.36 2.99 -13.26
C PHE A 246 6.11 3.93 -14.21
N GLN A 247 6.69 3.39 -15.30
CA GLN A 247 7.38 4.16 -16.35
C GLN A 247 8.32 5.26 -15.81
N ALA A 248 8.98 4.99 -14.68
CA ALA A 248 9.79 5.97 -13.98
C ALA A 248 11.24 5.97 -14.51
N GLY A 249 11.89 7.14 -14.41
CA GLY A 249 13.27 7.32 -14.87
C GLY A 249 14.30 6.72 -13.91
N ASP A 250 15.56 6.62 -14.36
CA ASP A 250 16.64 5.96 -13.61
C ASP A 250 16.92 6.59 -12.24
N ARG A 251 16.61 7.89 -12.07
CA ARG A 251 16.79 8.64 -10.82
C ARG A 251 15.47 8.87 -10.05
N SER A 252 14.46 8.04 -10.30
CA SER A 252 13.15 8.14 -9.64
C SER A 252 13.27 7.96 -8.12
N VAL A 253 12.89 9.00 -7.37
CA VAL A 253 12.86 8.97 -5.90
C VAL A 253 11.73 8.07 -5.39
N GLY A 254 10.66 7.92 -6.17
CA GLY A 254 9.58 6.96 -5.93
C GLY A 254 10.09 5.53 -6.00
N LEU A 255 10.85 5.16 -7.04
CA LEU A 255 11.48 3.84 -7.15
C LEU A 255 12.54 3.61 -6.06
N GLU A 256 13.36 4.63 -5.74
CA GLU A 256 14.35 4.55 -4.66
C GLU A 256 13.68 4.19 -3.33
N ASN A 257 12.68 4.99 -2.92
CA ASN A 257 11.97 4.76 -1.67
C ASN A 257 11.17 3.45 -1.68
N ALA A 258 10.54 3.11 -2.82
CA ALA A 258 9.86 1.83 -3.00
C ALA A 258 10.82 0.64 -2.79
N ALA A 259 12.03 0.71 -3.35
CA ALA A 259 13.03 -0.34 -3.18
C ALA A 259 13.45 -0.48 -1.71
N TYR A 260 13.64 0.64 -0.98
CA TYR A 260 13.91 0.60 0.46
C TYR A 260 12.78 -0.07 1.25
N VAL A 261 11.53 0.28 0.95
CA VAL A 261 10.34 -0.28 1.60
C VAL A 261 10.27 -1.79 1.37
N LEU A 262 10.28 -2.22 0.10
CA LEU A 262 10.20 -3.65 -0.26
C LEU A 262 11.35 -4.44 0.38
N LYS A 263 12.58 -3.89 0.31
CA LYS A 263 13.75 -4.54 0.88
C LYS A 263 13.66 -4.68 2.40
N ALA A 264 13.26 -3.64 3.12
CA ALA A 264 13.20 -3.67 4.58
C ALA A 264 12.04 -4.52 5.10
N LEU A 265 10.90 -4.53 4.41
CA LEU A 265 9.68 -5.19 4.89
C LEU A 265 9.56 -6.65 4.43
N LEU A 266 10.10 -6.99 3.25
CA LEU A 266 9.90 -8.32 2.63
C LEU A 266 11.17 -9.16 2.52
N ASP A 267 12.35 -8.55 2.41
CA ASP A 267 13.64 -9.26 2.36
C ASP A 267 14.71 -8.59 3.26
N PRO A 268 14.46 -8.35 4.57
CA PRO A 268 15.38 -7.55 5.40
C PRO A 268 16.78 -8.17 5.54
N ALA A 269 16.90 -9.50 5.47
CA ALA A 269 18.13 -10.22 5.81
C ALA A 269 19.18 -10.25 4.68
N THR A 270 18.76 -10.19 3.41
CA THR A 270 19.68 -10.32 2.28
C THR A 270 20.48 -9.02 2.09
N PRO A 271 21.82 -9.02 2.06
CA PRO A 271 22.56 -7.80 1.73
C PRO A 271 22.26 -7.33 0.29
N ALA A 272 21.96 -6.04 0.12
CA ALA A 272 21.78 -5.47 -1.22
C ALA A 272 23.14 -5.08 -1.81
N PRO A 273 23.42 -5.41 -3.08
CA PRO A 273 24.61 -4.90 -3.75
C PRO A 273 24.50 -3.39 -3.97
N GLN A 274 25.61 -2.76 -4.31
CA GLN A 274 25.60 -1.37 -4.72
C GLN A 274 24.97 -1.25 -6.12
N HIS A 275 24.12 -0.25 -6.29
CA HIS A 275 23.47 0.07 -7.56
C HIS A 275 23.80 1.49 -7.98
N ASP A 276 23.94 1.70 -9.29
CA ASP A 276 24.24 3.02 -9.86
C ASP A 276 22.99 3.91 -9.97
N THR A 277 21.83 3.29 -10.10
CA THR A 277 20.55 4.00 -10.26
C THR A 277 19.47 3.46 -9.33
N ALA A 278 18.47 4.29 -9.04
CA ALA A 278 17.31 3.90 -8.24
C ALA A 278 16.50 2.79 -8.94
N LYS A 279 16.45 2.84 -10.27
CA LYS A 279 15.79 1.84 -11.10
C LYS A 279 16.49 0.48 -11.02
N ASP A 280 17.82 0.43 -11.06
CA ASP A 280 18.56 -0.84 -10.91
C ASP A 280 18.30 -1.47 -9.54
N MET A 281 18.28 -0.65 -8.49
CA MET A 281 17.95 -1.13 -7.14
C MET A 281 16.52 -1.67 -7.07
N PHE A 282 15.54 -0.94 -7.62
CA PHE A 282 14.15 -1.40 -7.66
C PHE A 282 13.98 -2.70 -8.45
N GLN A 283 14.66 -2.83 -9.60
CA GLN A 283 14.65 -4.05 -10.41
C GLN A 283 15.29 -5.23 -9.69
N TRP A 284 16.41 -5.01 -8.99
CA TRP A 284 17.06 -6.05 -8.19
C TRP A 284 16.16 -6.53 -7.05
N VAL A 285 15.55 -5.61 -6.30
CA VAL A 285 14.59 -5.98 -5.25
C VAL A 285 13.38 -6.70 -5.85
N SER A 286 12.86 -6.25 -6.99
CA SER A 286 11.74 -6.91 -7.67
C SER A 286 12.08 -8.36 -8.05
N ALA A 287 13.27 -8.60 -8.60
CA ALA A 287 13.75 -9.95 -8.90
C ALA A 287 13.92 -10.82 -7.65
N ARG A 288 14.37 -10.23 -6.53
CA ARG A 288 14.41 -10.92 -5.23
C ARG A 288 13.03 -11.33 -4.75
N LEU A 289 12.01 -10.49 -4.96
CA LEU A 289 10.64 -10.83 -4.59
C LEU A 289 10.08 -11.97 -5.44
N GLU A 290 10.46 -12.08 -6.72
CA GLU A 290 10.11 -13.24 -7.56
C GLU A 290 10.67 -14.56 -7.00
N ASP A 291 11.87 -14.53 -6.42
CA ASP A 291 12.47 -15.71 -5.77
C ASP A 291 11.77 -16.08 -4.45
N ILE A 292 11.31 -15.08 -3.69
CA ILE A 292 10.69 -15.24 -2.37
C ILE A 292 9.23 -15.66 -2.50
N PHE A 293 8.49 -15.05 -3.42
CA PHE A 293 7.07 -15.22 -3.65
C PHE A 293 6.80 -16.00 -4.93
N LYS A 294 7.38 -17.20 -5.04
CA LYS A 294 7.25 -18.00 -6.26
C LYS A 294 5.78 -18.23 -6.60
N ALA A 295 5.36 -17.77 -7.77
CA ALA A 295 4.10 -18.21 -8.35
C ALA A 295 4.18 -19.73 -8.58
N PRO A 296 3.15 -20.50 -8.18
CA PRO A 296 3.11 -21.95 -8.36
C PRO A 296 3.13 -22.37 -9.84
#